data_AF-A0A918WG29-F1
#
_entry.id   AF-A0A918WG29-F1
#
_cell.length_a   1.000
_cell.length_b   1.000
_cell.length_c   1.000
_cell.angle_alpha   90.00
_cell.angle_beta   90.00
_cell.angle_gamma   90.00
#
_symmetry.space_group_name_H-M   'P 1'
#
loop_
_entity.id
_entity.type
_entity.pdbx_description
1 polymer ?
#
loop_
_entity_poly.entity_id
_entity_poly.type
_entity_poly.pdbx_seq_one_letter_code
_entity_poly.pdbx_strand_id
1 'polypeptide(L)'
;MDISSYVYGLFNIMEGIAWIWVAYFLISRRSQFDRKKVFWVFLSAPAFCAFAISDFIEAPQFGEKLPDWLWALKLVSGFIVFLSRVCYLGSKRKAEALKTALLGLILLGIALCLIFLF
;
A
#
# COMPACT_ATOMS: atom_id res chain seq x y z
N MET A 1 21.63 7.63 -18.55
CA MET A 1 20.58 7.39 -17.54
C MET A 1 20.26 8.75 -16.98
N ASP A 2 19.05 9.25 -17.24
CA ASP A 2 18.69 10.61 -16.83
C ASP A 2 18.54 10.70 -15.31
N ILE A 3 18.85 11.86 -14.75
CA ILE A 3 18.77 12.11 -13.30
C ILE A 3 17.38 11.77 -12.76
N SER A 4 16.33 12.04 -13.55
CA SER A 4 14.95 11.68 -13.24
C SER A 4 14.72 10.17 -13.09
N SER A 5 15.28 9.36 -14.00
CA SER A 5 15.17 7.90 -13.95
C SER A 5 15.89 7.31 -12.75
N TYR A 6 17.05 7.87 -12.40
CA TYR A 6 17.81 7.47 -11.23
C TYR A 6 17.06 7.80 -9.93
N VAL A 7 16.52 9.02 -9.81
CA VAL A 7 15.75 9.46 -8.63
C VAL A 7 14.49 8.62 -8.45
N TYR A 8 13.78 8.31 -9.54
CA TYR A 8 12.58 7.46 -9.48
C TYR A 8 12.90 6.02 -9.06
N GLY A 9 13.94 5.42 -9.65
CA GLY A 9 14.38 4.08 -9.25
C GLY A 9 14.78 4.02 -7.78
N LEU A 10 15.51 5.03 -7.30
CA LEU A 10 15.90 5.14 -5.89
C LEU A 10 14.68 5.29 -4.97
N PHE A 11 13.71 6.12 -5.35
CA PHE A 11 12.47 6.31 -4.60
C PHE A 11 11.70 4.99 -4.44
N ASN A 12 11.50 4.25 -5.52
CA ASN A 12 10.79 2.96 -5.48
C ASN A 12 11.54 1.90 -4.66
N ILE A 13 12.88 1.88 -4.72
CA ILE A 13 13.69 1.00 -3.87
C ILE A 13 13.50 1.36 -2.39
N MET A 14 13.55 2.64 -2.05
CA MET A 14 13.32 3.10 -0.67
C MET A 14 11.92 2.77 -0.19
N GLU A 15 10.90 2.95 -1.04
CA GLU A 15 9.51 2.62 -0.75
C GLU A 15 9.34 1.11 -0.50
N GLY A 16 9.91 0.27 -1.36
CA GLY A 16 9.88 -1.18 -1.18
C GLY A 16 10.56 -1.65 0.10
N ILE A 17 11.70 -1.05 0.46
CA ILE A 17 12.36 -1.30 1.75
C ILE A 17 11.44 -0.90 2.91
N ALA A 18 10.80 0.27 2.84
CA ALA A 18 9.88 0.72 3.88
C ALA A 18 8.72 -0.26 4.10
N TRP A 19 8.14 -0.81 3.04
CA TRP A 19 7.09 -1.82 3.16
C TRP A 19 7.56 -3.12 3.81
N ILE A 20 8.77 -3.59 3.49
CA ILE A 20 9.36 -4.76 4.15
C ILE A 20 9.56 -4.49 5.64
N TRP A 21 10.04 -3.30 6.00
CA TRP A 21 10.19 -2.89 7.40
C TRP A 21 8.85 -2.89 8.14
N VAL A 22 7.79 -2.39 7.52
CA VAL A 22 6.43 -2.43 8.10
C VAL A 22 5.96 -3.87 8.29
N ALA A 23 6.14 -4.75 7.29
CA ALA A 23 5.78 -6.17 7.40
C ALA A 23 6.53 -6.85 8.55
N TYR A 24 7.85 -6.63 8.65
CA TYR A 24 8.69 -7.15 9.72
C TYR A 24 8.25 -6.62 11.09
N PHE A 25 7.99 -5.32 11.20
CA PHE A 25 7.52 -4.71 12.44
C PHE A 25 6.19 -5.32 12.92
N LEU A 26 5.25 -5.56 12.01
CA LEU A 26 3.97 -6.20 12.34
C LEU A 26 4.16 -7.64 12.82
N ILE A 27 5.02 -8.42 12.18
CA ILE A 27 5.30 -9.80 12.58
C ILE A 27 6.03 -9.85 13.94
N SER A 28 7.01 -8.98 14.16
CA SER A 28 7.79 -8.95 15.42
C SER A 28 6.94 -8.56 16.64
N ARG A 29 5.88 -7.78 16.45
CA ARG A 29 4.94 -7.36 17.50
C ARG A 29 3.78 -8.34 17.72
N ARG A 30 3.81 -9.54 17.12
CA ARG A 30 2.72 -10.52 17.16
C ARG A 30 2.13 -10.80 18.55
N SER A 31 2.98 -10.84 19.58
CA SER A 31 2.59 -11.19 20.95
C SER A 31 1.76 -10.11 21.64
N GLN A 32 1.72 -8.90 21.09
CA GLN A 32 1.01 -7.75 21.65
C GLN A 32 -0.41 -7.60 21.10
N PHE A 33 -0.81 -8.42 20.11
CA PHE A 33 -2.12 -8.32 19.48
C PHE A 33 -3.14 -9.27 20.11
N ASP A 34 -4.37 -8.79 20.25
CA ASP A 34 -5.51 -9.63 20.63
C ASP A 34 -5.65 -10.82 19.67
N ARG A 35 -5.89 -12.02 20.19
CA ARG A 35 -6.09 -13.25 19.37
C ARG A 35 -7.11 -13.07 18.23
N LYS A 36 -8.15 -12.26 18.44
CA LYS A 36 -9.18 -11.95 17.44
C LYS A 36 -8.70 -11.03 16.30
N LYS A 37 -7.62 -10.27 16.52
CA LYS A 37 -7.06 -9.27 15.59
C LYS A 37 -5.75 -9.72 14.95
N VAL A 38 -5.05 -10.69 15.56
CA VAL A 38 -3.82 -11.30 15.04
C VAL A 38 -3.98 -11.72 13.57
N PHE A 39 -5.08 -12.40 13.23
CA PHE A 39 -5.34 -12.84 11.85
C PHE A 39 -5.24 -11.69 10.83
N TRP A 40 -5.90 -10.56 11.08
CA TRP A 40 -5.92 -9.41 10.18
C TRP A 40 -4.56 -8.72 10.06
N VAL A 41 -3.80 -8.67 11.16
CA VAL A 41 -2.43 -8.14 11.16
C VAL A 41 -1.50 -9.05 10.35
N PHE A 42 -1.61 -10.37 10.54
CA PHE A 42 -0.84 -11.34 9.76
C PHE A 42 -1.22 -11.33 8.28
N LEU A 43 -2.47 -11.06 7.94
CA LEU A 43 -2.90 -10.90 6.55
C LEU A 43 -2.33 -9.64 5.89
N SER A 44 -2.05 -8.57 6.66
CA SER A 44 -1.45 -7.35 6.11
C SER A 44 0.04 -7.48 5.80
N ALA A 45 0.78 -8.36 6.49
CA ALA A 45 2.20 -8.58 6.22
C ALA A 45 2.52 -9.04 4.77
N PRO A 46 1.88 -10.09 4.21
CA PRO A 46 2.10 -10.48 2.82
C PRO A 46 1.62 -9.41 1.83
N ALA A 47 0.61 -8.59 2.17
CA ALA A 47 0.20 -7.47 1.34
C ALA A 47 1.26 -6.36 1.29
N PHE A 48 1.93 -6.05 2.41
CA PHE A 48 3.08 -5.15 2.42
C PHE A 48 4.28 -5.73 1.65
N CYS A 49 4.54 -7.03 1.76
CA CYS A 49 5.56 -7.68 0.93
C CYS A 49 5.21 -7.60 -0.57
N ALA A 50 3.93 -7.73 -0.94
CA ALA A 50 3.49 -7.59 -2.32
C ALA A 50 3.68 -6.15 -2.85
N PHE A 51 3.44 -5.12 -2.03
CA PHE A 51 3.82 -3.75 -2.35
C PHE A 51 5.33 -3.62 -2.58
N ALA A 52 6.15 -4.14 -1.67
CA ALA A 52 7.60 -4.09 -1.81
C ALA A 52 8.11 -4.73 -3.11
N ILE A 53 7.60 -5.91 -3.43
CA ILE A 53 7.92 -6.60 -4.68
C ILE A 53 7.50 -5.75 -5.87
N SER A 54 6.30 -5.16 -5.83
CA SER A 54 5.84 -4.31 -6.92
C SER A 54 6.70 -3.08 -7.14
N ASP A 55 7.19 -2.45 -6.07
CA ASP A 55 8.05 -1.27 -6.16
C ASP A 55 9.45 -1.62 -6.69
N PHE A 56 10.01 -2.77 -6.30
CA PHE A 56 11.29 -3.23 -6.88
C PHE A 56 11.19 -3.58 -8.36
N ILE A 57 10.03 -4.08 -8.81
CA ILE A 57 9.76 -4.35 -10.23
C ILE A 57 9.56 -3.05 -11.01
N GLU A 58 8.96 -2.02 -10.38
CA GLU A 58 8.74 -0.71 -10.97
C GLU A 58 10.01 0.15 -11.06
N ALA A 59 10.94 0.00 -10.10
CA ALA A 59 12.19 0.76 -10.05
C ALA A 59 12.98 0.86 -11.38
N PRO A 60 13.15 -0.24 -12.17
CA PRO A 60 13.82 -0.16 -13.47
C PRO A 60 12.97 0.36 -14.64
N GLN A 61 11.64 0.52 -14.49
CA GLN A 61 10.69 0.77 -15.60
C GLN A 61 10.38 2.27 -15.83
N PHE A 62 11.31 3.18 -15.50
CA PHE A 62 11.05 4.63 -15.59
C PHE A 62 10.60 5.07 -16.99
N GLY A 63 9.43 5.71 -17.07
CA GLY A 63 8.87 6.23 -18.32
C GLY A 63 8.11 5.20 -19.16
N GLU A 64 8.10 3.93 -18.74
CA GLU A 64 7.27 2.90 -19.36
C GLU A 64 5.91 2.80 -18.66
N LYS A 65 4.88 2.43 -19.43
CA LYS A 65 3.55 2.18 -18.87
C LYS A 65 3.64 0.96 -17.96
N LEU A 66 3.32 1.14 -16.68
CA LEU A 66 3.26 0.07 -15.71
C LEU A 66 2.33 -1.06 -16.20
N PRO A 67 2.73 -2.34 -16.12
CA PRO A 67 1.86 -3.45 -16.52
C PRO A 67 0.56 -3.49 -15.72
N ASP A 68 -0.57 -3.77 -16.38
CA ASP A 68 -1.90 -3.77 -15.75
C ASP A 68 -1.99 -4.77 -14.56
N TRP A 69 -1.26 -5.88 -14.62
CA TRP A 69 -1.20 -6.85 -13.52
C TRP A 69 -0.48 -6.30 -12.28
N LEU A 70 0.51 -5.41 -12.47
CA LEU A 70 1.26 -4.78 -11.37
C LEU A 70 0.37 -3.75 -10.66
N TRP A 71 -0.42 -3.00 -11.44
CA TRP A 71 -1.50 -2.16 -10.92
C TRP A 71 -2.52 -2.96 -10.11
N ALA A 72 -3.00 -4.09 -10.66
CA ALA A 72 -3.93 -4.97 -9.96
C ALA A 72 -3.35 -5.48 -8.63
N LEU A 73 -2.06 -5.85 -8.62
CA LEU A 73 -1.36 -6.29 -7.41
C LEU A 73 -1.32 -5.20 -6.33
N LYS A 74 -0.97 -3.96 -6.71
CA LYS A 74 -0.97 -2.81 -5.80
C LYS A 74 -2.37 -2.52 -5.25
N LEU A 75 -3.39 -2.55 -6.09
CA LEU A 75 -4.79 -2.32 -5.68
C LEU A 75 -5.30 -3.40 -4.72
N VAL A 76 -5.05 -4.67 -5.03
CA VAL A 76 -5.44 -5.80 -4.17
C VAL A 76 -4.71 -5.73 -2.83
N SER A 77 -3.41 -5.44 -2.84
CA SER A 77 -2.61 -5.29 -1.62
C SER A 77 -3.11 -4.13 -0.76
N GLY A 78 -3.40 -2.99 -1.38
CA GLY A 78 -3.98 -1.82 -0.71
C GLY A 78 -5.34 -2.11 -0.10
N PHE A 79 -6.19 -2.85 -0.83
CA PHE A 79 -7.50 -3.28 -0.33
C PHE A 79 -7.38 -4.22 0.88
N ILE A 80 -6.44 -5.18 0.85
CA ILE A 80 -6.19 -6.09 1.98
C ILE A 80 -5.73 -5.29 3.20
N VAL A 81 -4.77 -4.38 3.05
CA VAL A 81 -4.29 -3.52 4.15
C VAL A 81 -5.41 -2.66 4.70
N PHE A 82 -6.23 -2.08 3.84
CA PHE A 82 -7.38 -1.28 4.23
C PHE A 82 -8.41 -2.10 5.03
N LEU A 83 -8.79 -3.27 4.51
CA LEU A 83 -9.73 -4.17 5.18
C LEU A 83 -9.19 -4.63 6.53
N SER A 84 -7.91 -5.00 6.59
CA SER A 84 -7.24 -5.34 7.85
C SER A 84 -7.30 -4.19 8.85
N ARG A 85 -7.10 -2.94 8.42
CA ARG A 85 -7.23 -1.75 9.28
C ARG A 85 -8.67 -1.57 9.80
N VAL A 86 -9.67 -1.69 8.93
CA VAL A 86 -11.10 -1.56 9.32
C VAL A 86 -11.50 -2.67 10.30
N CYS A 87 -11.05 -3.91 10.07
CA CYS A 87 -11.32 -5.04 10.96
C CYS A 87 -10.58 -4.95 12.29
N TYR A 88 -9.36 -4.38 12.28
CA TYR A 88 -8.55 -4.16 13.49
C TYR A 88 -9.16 -3.09 14.41
N LEU A 89 -9.74 -2.04 13.84
CA LEU A 89 -10.35 -0.95 14.59
C LEU A 89 -11.67 -1.39 15.25
N GLY A 90 -11.86 -1.03 16.53
CA GLY A 90 -13.12 -1.26 17.23
C GLY A 90 -14.27 -0.46 16.62
N SER A 91 -15.52 -0.88 16.87
CA SER A 91 -16.76 -0.31 16.28
C SER A 91 -16.76 1.23 16.15
N LYS A 92 -16.40 1.96 17.22
CA LYS A 92 -16.35 3.44 17.22
C LYS A 92 -15.31 4.05 16.26
N ARG A 93 -14.19 3.36 16.03
CA ARG A 93 -13.11 3.82 15.13
C ARG A 93 -13.27 3.34 13.68
N LYS A 94 -14.16 2.37 13.42
CA LYS A 94 -14.47 1.89 12.07
C LYS A 94 -15.09 2.98 11.21
N ALA A 95 -16.03 3.74 11.78
CA ALA A 95 -16.68 4.85 11.08
C ALA A 95 -15.67 5.92 10.64
N GLU A 96 -14.72 6.27 11.51
CA GLU A 96 -13.65 7.23 11.18
C GLU A 96 -12.68 6.69 10.12
N ALA A 97 -12.32 5.42 10.17
CA ALA A 97 -11.51 4.81 9.12
C ALA A 97 -12.23 4.76 7.77
N LEU A 98 -13.54 4.50 7.76
CA LEU A 98 -14.36 4.52 6.56
C LEU A 98 -14.45 5.93 5.97
N LYS A 99 -14.66 6.95 6.81
CA LYS A 99 -14.65 8.37 6.39
C LYS A 99 -13.31 8.76 5.78
N THR A 100 -12.21 8.35 6.42
CA THR A 100 -10.85 8.64 5.92
C THR A 100 -10.60 7.96 4.57
N ALA A 101 -11.07 6.73 4.40
CA ALA A 101 -10.97 6.00 3.13
C ALA A 101 -11.83 6.63 2.04
N LEU A 102 -13.05 7.07 2.39
CA LEU A 102 -13.94 7.77 1.46
C LEU A 102 -13.33 9.10 1.02
N LEU A 103 -12.76 9.87 1.96
CA LEU A 103 -11.99 11.08 1.65
C LEU A 103 -10.80 10.78 0.74
N GLY A 104 -10.04 9.72 1.02
CA GLY A 104 -8.94 9.27 0.16
C GLY A 104 -9.40 8.90 -1.26
N LEU A 105 -10.51 8.17 -1.39
CA LEU A 105 -11.11 7.81 -2.68
C LEU A 105 -11.63 9.03 -3.45
N ILE A 106 -12.24 9.99 -2.75
CA ILE A 106 -12.68 11.26 -3.35
C ILE A 106 -11.48 12.04 -3.88
N LEU A 107 -10.42 12.17 -3.07
CA LEU A 107 -9.20 12.86 -3.48
C LEU A 107 -8.49 12.15 -4.64
N LEU A 108 -8.45 10.82 -4.65
CA LEU A 108 -7.92 10.03 -5.75
C LEU A 108 -8.75 10.22 -7.02
N GLY A 109 -10.08 10.21 -6.91
CA GLY A 109 -10.99 10.46 -8.03
C GLY A 109 -10.84 11.86 -8.62
N ILE A 110 -10.64 12.87 -7.76
CA ILE A 110 -10.34 14.25 -8.18
C ILE A 110 -8.99 14.30 -8.90
N ALA A 111 -7.94 13.68 -8.35
CA ALA A 111 -6.62 13.64 -8.97
C ALA A 111 -6.66 12.96 -10.35
N LEU A 112 -7.38 11.84 -10.48
CA LEU A 112 -7.58 11.16 -11.76
C LEU A 112 -8.36 12.03 -12.75
N CYS A 113 -9.45 12.68 -12.33
CA CYS A 113 -10.18 13.61 -13.20
C CYS A 113 -9.29 14.74 -13.73
N LEU A 114 -8.43 15.31 -12.87
CA LEU A 114 -7.50 16.35 -13.27
C LEU A 114 -6.46 15.86 -14.27
N ILE A 115 -5.99 14.61 -14.14
CA ILE A 115 -5.02 14.00 -15.08
C ILE A 115 -5.67 13.70 -16.45
N PHE A 116 -6.96 13.35 -16.50
CA PHE A 116 -7.65 13.06 -17.77
C PHE A 116 -8.26 14.30 -18.45
N LEU A 117 -8.30 15.45 -17.77
CA LEU A 117 -8.77 16.73 -18.30
C LEU A 117 -7.65 17.61 -18.89
N PHE A 118 -6.39 17.20 -18.75
CA PHE A 118 -5.19 17.87 -19.29
C PHE A 118 -4.34 16.90 -20.11
#